data_AF-A0A7V8DC28-F1
#
_entry.id   AF-A0A7V8DC28-F1
#
_cell.length_a   1.000
_cell.length_b   1.000
_cell.length_c   1.000
_cell.angle_alpha   90.00
_cell.angle_beta   90.00
_cell.angle_gamma   90.00
#
_symmetry.space_group_name_H-M   'P 1'
#
loop_
_entity.id
_entity.type
_entity.pdbx_description
1 polymer ?
#
loop_
_entity_poly.entity_id
_entity_poly.type
_entity_poly.pdbx_seq_one_letter_code
_entity_poly.pdbx_strand_id
1 'polypeptide(L)'
;MPLDAGETAMESLRSVSFDIPAAAVPEAPEPSAPREVKPDGLYRAYCWSRAPHEKADAEGMPASFCVSSFRVRLRPDSSAFLVLDGEISGEYPMQVKFIGDGLYTGTAAVFRRYKGSACTEGTDAVIEITVKMDARGAIVEEPTVRAFYGATWDVCHSGWDYTEIFYSRR
;
A
#
# COMPACT_ATOMS: atom_id res chain seq x y z
N MET A 1 -32.20 17.20 -49.18
CA MET A 1 -33.51 16.70 -48.69
C MET A 1 -34.54 17.01 -49.76
N PRO A 2 -35.40 16.05 -50.14
CA PRO A 2 -36.50 15.63 -49.28
C PRO A 2 -36.40 14.18 -48.78
N LEU A 3 -37.17 13.94 -47.71
CA LEU A 3 -37.45 12.68 -47.00
C LEU A 3 -38.87 12.24 -47.39
N ASP A 4 -39.09 10.93 -47.51
CA ASP A 4 -40.36 10.21 -47.29
C ASP A 4 -40.10 8.69 -47.53
N ALA A 5 -40.71 7.67 -46.95
CA ALA A 5 -41.23 7.34 -45.61
C ALA A 5 -41.68 5.85 -45.72
N GLY A 6 -41.55 5.06 -44.64
CA GLY A 6 -42.24 3.76 -44.43
C GLY A 6 -41.80 2.56 -45.29
N GLU A 7 -42.09 1.30 -44.98
CA GLU A 7 -42.41 0.55 -43.76
C GLU A 7 -42.44 -0.94 -44.17
N THR A 8 -42.00 -1.83 -43.26
CA THR A 8 -42.46 -3.22 -43.00
C THR A 8 -42.34 -4.39 -44.00
N ALA A 9 -42.31 -5.58 -43.36
CA ALA A 9 -42.49 -6.97 -43.83
C ALA A 9 -41.28 -7.61 -44.55
N MET A 10 -40.42 -8.41 -43.91
CA MET A 10 -40.64 -9.64 -43.14
C MET A 10 -41.34 -10.76 -43.95
N GLU A 11 -40.54 -11.48 -44.74
CA GLU A 11 -40.74 -12.87 -45.23
C GLU A 11 -39.54 -13.15 -46.16
N SER A 12 -38.90 -14.30 -46.29
CA SER A 12 -39.17 -15.67 -45.89
C SER A 12 -37.85 -16.40 -46.11
N LEU A 13 -37.09 -16.71 -45.05
CA LEU A 13 -36.00 -17.69 -45.16
C LEU A 13 -36.54 -19.01 -44.65
N ARG A 14 -37.04 -19.79 -45.61
CA ARG A 14 -37.41 -21.19 -45.47
C ARG A 14 -36.30 -21.96 -44.77
N SER A 15 -36.71 -22.64 -43.70
CA SER A 15 -35.95 -23.56 -42.89
C SER A 15 -35.22 -24.59 -43.75
N VAL A 16 -33.89 -24.59 -43.67
CA VAL A 16 -33.06 -25.75 -44.05
C VAL A 16 -32.68 -26.43 -42.74
N SER A 17 -33.35 -27.53 -42.44
CA SER A 17 -32.97 -28.40 -41.32
C SER A 17 -31.69 -29.14 -41.70
N PHE A 18 -30.59 -28.80 -41.06
CA PHE A 18 -29.39 -29.63 -41.06
C PHE A 18 -29.46 -30.55 -39.84
N ASP A 19 -29.59 -31.85 -40.08
CA ASP A 19 -29.32 -32.89 -39.07
C ASP A 19 -27.82 -32.87 -38.76
N ILE A 20 -27.45 -32.17 -37.69
CA ILE A 20 -26.08 -32.19 -37.15
C ILE A 20 -26.03 -33.36 -36.16
N PRO A 21 -25.21 -34.40 -36.39
CA PRO A 21 -25.02 -35.45 -35.40
C PRO A 21 -24.47 -34.84 -34.11
N ALA A 22 -25.09 -35.18 -32.98
CA ALA A 22 -24.68 -34.68 -31.67
C ALA A 22 -23.23 -35.08 -31.39
N ALA A 23 -22.32 -34.13 -31.57
CA ALA A 23 -20.95 -34.25 -31.12
C ALA A 23 -20.97 -34.39 -29.59
N ALA A 24 -20.29 -35.41 -29.07
CA ALA A 24 -20.08 -35.55 -27.63
C ALA A 24 -19.45 -34.26 -27.09
N VAL A 25 -20.18 -33.57 -26.21
CA VAL A 25 -19.72 -32.32 -25.58
C VAL A 25 -18.51 -32.69 -24.72
N PRO A 26 -17.31 -32.13 -24.96
CA PRO A 26 -16.21 -32.30 -24.03
C PRO A 26 -16.62 -31.68 -22.70
N GLU A 27 -16.47 -32.46 -21.63
CA GLU A 27 -16.78 -32.05 -20.26
C GLU A 27 -16.10 -30.71 -19.98
N ALA A 28 -16.92 -29.68 -19.73
CA ALA A 28 -16.41 -28.35 -19.43
C ALA A 28 -15.51 -28.46 -18.18
N PRO A 29 -14.30 -27.90 -18.19
CA PRO A 29 -13.45 -27.91 -17.00
C PRO A 29 -14.24 -27.34 -15.84
N GLU A 30 -14.20 -28.03 -14.70
CA GLU A 30 -14.93 -27.63 -13.50
C GLU A 30 -14.75 -26.13 -13.25
N PRO A 31 -15.85 -25.40 -12.97
CA PRO A 31 -15.74 -24.00 -12.58
C PRO A 31 -14.76 -23.93 -11.42
N SER A 32 -13.60 -23.32 -11.65
CA SER A 32 -12.66 -23.05 -10.59
C SER A 32 -13.44 -22.35 -9.50
N ALA A 33 -13.54 -22.98 -8.33
CA ALA A 33 -14.25 -22.42 -7.19
C ALA A 33 -13.87 -20.95 -7.07
N PRO A 34 -14.83 -20.03 -6.78
CA PRO A 34 -14.50 -18.64 -6.55
C PRO A 34 -13.36 -18.62 -5.54
N ARG A 35 -12.15 -18.24 -5.97
CA ARG A 35 -11.09 -17.90 -5.04
C ARG A 35 -11.71 -16.78 -4.21
N GLU A 36 -11.97 -17.08 -2.95
CA GLU A 36 -12.40 -16.11 -1.97
C GLU A 36 -11.36 -15.01 -1.96
N VAL A 37 -11.62 -13.93 -2.69
CA VAL A 37 -10.81 -12.72 -2.66
C VAL A 37 -11.08 -12.13 -1.30
N LYS A 38 -10.25 -12.48 -0.32
CA LYS A 38 -10.26 -11.82 0.99
C LYS A 38 -10.15 -10.32 0.72
N PRO A 39 -11.04 -9.51 1.28
CA PRO A 39 -11.00 -8.08 1.05
C PRO A 39 -9.67 -7.55 1.59
N ASP A 40 -8.87 -7.01 0.68
CA ASP A 40 -7.99 -5.85 0.82
C ASP A 40 -7.41 -5.58 2.23
N GLY A 41 -6.16 -5.97 2.42
CA GLY A 41 -5.35 -5.59 3.58
C GLY A 41 -4.66 -6.78 4.24
N LEU A 42 -3.38 -6.61 4.57
CA LEU A 42 -2.65 -7.59 5.37
C LEU A 42 -3.10 -7.46 6.83
N TYR A 43 -4.21 -8.11 7.19
CA TYR A 43 -4.76 -8.15 8.55
C TYR A 43 -3.98 -9.10 9.45
N ARG A 44 -2.70 -8.78 9.69
CA ARG A 44 -1.89 -9.47 10.68
C ARG A 44 -1.36 -8.43 11.65
N ALA A 45 -1.38 -8.78 12.93
CA ALA A 45 -0.66 -8.01 13.92
C ALA A 45 0.85 -8.19 13.68
N TYR A 46 1.57 -7.09 13.54
CA TYR A 46 3.01 -7.04 13.45
C TYR A 46 3.55 -6.31 14.67
N CYS A 47 4.50 -6.93 15.36
CA CYS A 47 5.20 -6.33 16.47
C CYS A 47 6.68 -6.22 16.14
N TRP A 48 7.26 -5.07 16.46
CA TRP A 48 8.68 -4.82 16.31
C TRP A 48 9.29 -4.35 17.62
N SER A 49 10.55 -4.67 17.82
CA SER A 49 11.36 -4.21 18.94
C SER A 49 12.76 -3.87 18.48
N ARG A 50 13.39 -2.91 19.17
CA ARG A 50 14.80 -2.58 18.99
C ARG A 50 15.60 -2.85 20.27
N ALA A 51 16.91 -2.93 20.14
CA ALA A 51 17.80 -2.91 21.29
C ALA A 51 17.76 -1.53 22.00
N PRO A 52 18.19 -1.45 23.27
CA PRO A 52 18.37 -0.18 23.98
C PRO A 52 19.25 0.79 23.18
N HIS A 53 18.86 2.07 23.13
CA HIS A 53 19.60 3.08 22.36
C HIS A 53 19.33 4.48 22.93
N GLU A 54 20.24 4.97 23.77
CA GLU A 54 20.03 6.17 24.60
C GLU A 54 19.56 7.40 23.83
N LYS A 55 20.14 7.66 22.65
CA LYS A 55 19.76 8.83 21.83
C LYS A 55 18.35 8.70 21.24
N ALA A 56 17.93 7.49 20.90
CA ALA A 56 16.60 7.22 20.37
C ALA A 56 15.56 7.26 21.50
N ASP A 57 15.93 6.74 22.68
CA ASP A 57 15.14 6.80 23.91
C ASP A 57 14.90 8.26 24.34
N ALA A 58 15.94 9.12 24.30
CA ALA A 58 15.84 10.54 24.64
C ALA A 58 14.90 11.32 23.70
N GLU A 59 14.79 10.90 22.44
CA GLU A 59 13.82 11.46 21.50
C GLU A 59 12.41 10.86 21.64
N GLY A 60 12.23 9.85 22.47
CA GLY A 60 10.94 9.20 22.71
C GLY A 60 10.55 8.20 21.62
N MET A 61 11.51 7.69 20.84
CA MET A 61 11.24 6.57 19.93
C MET A 61 10.85 5.34 20.76
N PRO A 62 9.72 4.68 20.48
CA PRO A 62 9.27 3.53 21.27
C PRO A 62 10.27 2.36 21.18
N ALA A 63 10.63 1.74 22.31
CA ALA A 63 11.53 0.56 22.30
C ALA A 63 10.90 -0.65 21.58
N SER A 64 9.57 -0.73 21.59
CA SER A 64 8.78 -1.69 20.82
C SER A 64 7.44 -1.08 20.47
N PHE A 65 6.83 -1.56 19.39
CA PHE A 65 5.46 -1.23 19.06
C PHE A 65 4.77 -2.36 18.28
N CYS A 66 3.45 -2.48 18.44
CA CYS A 66 2.60 -3.39 17.69
C CYS A 66 1.54 -2.65 16.87
N VAL A 67 1.32 -3.12 15.65
CA VAL A 67 0.28 -2.64 14.73
C VAL A 67 -0.59 -3.83 14.35
N SER A 68 -1.90 -3.74 14.58
CA SER A 68 -2.86 -4.81 14.35
C SER A 68 -3.41 -4.85 12.92
N SER A 69 -3.33 -3.75 12.18
CA SER A 69 -3.91 -3.60 10.85
C SER A 69 -3.13 -2.62 9.98
N PHE A 70 -2.97 -2.97 8.70
CA PHE A 70 -2.35 -2.14 7.68
C PHE A 70 -3.32 -1.96 6.51
N ARG A 71 -3.72 -0.73 6.24
CA ARG A 71 -4.56 -0.39 5.08
C ARG A 71 -4.00 0.81 4.36
N VAL A 72 -4.06 0.80 3.03
CA VAL A 72 -3.75 1.98 2.23
C VAL A 72 -5.06 2.62 1.80
N ARG A 73 -5.18 3.92 2.02
CA ARG A 73 -6.29 4.72 1.51
C ARG A 73 -5.79 5.66 0.42
N LEU A 74 -6.17 5.35 -0.81
CA LEU A 74 -5.96 6.21 -1.97
C LEU A 74 -7.06 7.28 -2.03
N ARG A 75 -6.70 8.51 -2.34
CA ARG A 75 -7.65 9.62 -2.53
C ARG A 75 -7.70 10.06 -4.01
N PRO A 76 -8.81 10.68 -4.46
CA PRO A 76 -8.96 11.14 -5.83
C PRO A 76 -7.93 12.21 -6.27
N ASP A 77 -7.37 12.95 -5.30
CA ASP A 77 -6.31 13.95 -5.52
C ASP A 77 -4.91 13.31 -5.73
N SER A 78 -4.86 11.99 -5.95
CA SER A 78 -3.62 11.20 -6.07
C SER A 78 -2.77 11.15 -4.79
N SER A 79 -3.28 11.62 -3.65
CA SER A 79 -2.63 11.39 -2.36
C SER A 79 -2.94 9.99 -1.82
N ALA A 80 -2.00 9.44 -1.06
CA ALA A 80 -2.14 8.13 -0.43
C ALA A 80 -1.81 8.23 1.06
N PHE A 81 -2.53 7.46 1.87
CA PHE A 81 -2.35 7.40 3.32
C PHE A 81 -2.23 5.97 3.79
N LEU A 82 -1.28 5.71 4.69
CA LEU A 82 -1.17 4.47 5.44
C LEU A 82 -2.03 4.62 6.68
N VAL A 83 -3.08 3.81 6.77
CA VAL A 83 -3.99 3.77 7.91
C VAL A 83 -3.57 2.59 8.78
N LEU A 84 -3.18 2.90 10.01
CA LEU A 84 -2.73 1.94 11.00
C LEU A 84 -3.69 1.91 12.18
N ASP A 85 -3.90 0.71 12.70
CA ASP A 85 -4.58 0.46 13.97
C ASP A 85 -3.63 -0.31 14.89
N GLY A 86 -3.58 -0.01 16.19
CA GLY A 86 -2.67 -0.63 17.17
C GLY A 86 -2.11 0.36 18.19
N GLU A 87 -0.90 0.09 18.69
CA GLU A 87 -0.19 1.03 19.58
C GLU A 87 0.25 2.29 18.83
N ILE A 88 0.60 2.13 17.55
CA ILE A 88 0.72 3.22 16.59
C ILE A 88 -0.55 3.20 15.74
N SER A 89 -1.43 4.17 15.98
CA SER A 89 -2.71 4.32 15.28
C SER A 89 -2.82 5.69 14.61
N GLY A 90 -3.41 5.73 13.43
CA GLY A 90 -3.67 6.96 12.71
C GLY A 90 -3.57 6.84 11.20
N GLU A 91 -3.66 7.98 10.53
CA GLU A 91 -3.53 8.09 9.08
C GLU A 91 -2.26 8.88 8.75
N TYR A 92 -1.32 8.23 8.09
CA TYR A 92 0.00 8.78 7.82
C TYR A 92 0.16 9.02 6.31
N PRO A 93 0.51 10.24 5.88
CA PRO A 93 0.72 10.51 4.46
C PRO A 93 1.85 9.64 3.91
N MET A 94 1.63 9.08 2.72
CA MET A 94 2.59 8.19 2.07
C MET A 94 3.27 8.89 0.90
N GLN A 95 4.56 8.64 0.75
CA GLN A 95 5.26 8.83 -0.51
C GLN A 95 5.14 7.55 -1.33
N VAL A 96 4.49 7.64 -2.49
CA VAL A 96 4.24 6.48 -3.37
C VAL A 96 5.19 6.52 -4.55
N LYS A 97 5.80 5.38 -4.86
CA LYS A 97 6.72 5.21 -5.99
C LYS A 97 6.34 3.95 -6.77
N PHE A 98 6.25 4.08 -8.09
CA PHE A 98 6.07 2.93 -8.99
C PHE A 98 7.36 2.12 -9.07
N ILE A 99 7.26 0.79 -8.96
CA ILE A 99 8.40 -0.13 -8.96
C ILE A 99 8.37 -1.17 -10.10
N GLY A 100 7.37 -1.13 -10.98
CA GLY A 100 7.22 -2.06 -12.11
C GLY A 100 6.02 -2.99 -11.97
N ASP A 101 5.57 -3.59 -13.07
CA ASP A 101 4.54 -4.64 -13.11
C ASP A 101 3.20 -4.30 -12.40
N GLY A 102 2.81 -3.01 -12.42
CA GLY A 102 1.60 -2.55 -11.73
C GLY A 102 1.74 -2.50 -10.20
N LEU A 103 2.97 -2.59 -9.68
CA LEU A 103 3.30 -2.54 -8.26
C LEU A 103 3.90 -1.20 -7.86
N TYR A 104 3.66 -0.84 -6.61
CA TYR A 104 4.06 0.41 -5.99
C TYR A 104 4.67 0.13 -4.62
N THR A 105 5.62 0.96 -4.21
CA THR A 105 6.03 1.09 -2.80
C THR A 105 5.42 2.34 -2.23
N GLY A 106 4.89 2.25 -1.02
CA GLY A 106 4.45 3.41 -0.25
C GLY A 106 5.19 3.48 1.08
N THR A 107 5.82 4.61 1.36
CA THR A 107 6.56 4.86 2.61
C THR A 107 5.88 5.95 3.42
N ALA A 108 5.62 5.69 4.70
CA ALA A 108 5.02 6.64 5.64
C ALA A 108 5.88 6.79 6.89
N ALA A 109 6.11 8.03 7.33
CA ALA A 109 6.70 8.32 8.63
C ALA A 109 5.60 8.22 9.70
N VAL A 110 5.66 7.17 10.52
CA VAL A 110 4.64 6.85 11.54
C VAL A 110 4.98 7.41 12.92
N PHE A 111 6.25 7.76 13.09
CA PHE A 111 6.77 8.55 14.20
C PHE A 111 7.77 9.54 13.62
N ARG A 112 7.69 10.80 14.04
CA ARG A 112 8.74 11.77 13.77
C ARG A 112 8.84 12.77 14.90
N ARG A 113 10.07 13.01 15.34
CA ARG A 113 10.41 14.09 16.25
C ARG A 113 11.61 14.83 15.71
N TYR A 114 11.36 16.05 15.25
CA TYR A 114 12.39 16.97 14.82
C TYR A 114 12.55 18.07 15.88
N LYS A 115 13.79 18.36 16.25
CA LYS A 115 14.17 19.50 17.08
C LYS A 115 15.28 20.25 16.36
N GLY A 116 15.21 21.56 16.41
CA GLY A 116 16.21 22.43 15.81
C GLY A 116 15.56 23.62 15.14
N SER A 117 16.30 24.72 15.14
CA SER A 117 15.97 25.93 14.39
C SER A 117 17.09 26.24 13.42
N ALA A 118 16.89 27.23 12.55
CA ALA A 118 17.94 27.67 11.66
C ALA A 118 19.20 28.01 12.46
N CYS A 119 20.29 27.36 12.09
CA CYS A 119 21.65 27.62 12.56
C CYS A 119 21.85 27.35 14.06
N THR A 120 21.14 26.35 14.57
CA THR A 120 21.35 25.76 15.89
C THR A 120 21.66 24.27 15.76
N GLU A 121 22.02 23.64 16.87
CA GLU A 121 21.98 22.19 16.98
C GLU A 121 20.57 21.67 16.65
N GLY A 122 20.51 20.47 16.09
CA GLY A 122 19.27 19.81 15.72
C GLY A 122 19.34 18.29 15.89
N THR A 123 18.18 17.70 16.15
CA THR A 123 17.97 16.25 16.18
C THR A 123 16.75 15.87 15.33
N ASP A 124 16.80 14.71 14.67
CA ASP A 124 15.66 14.15 13.93
C ASP A 124 15.57 12.66 14.27
N ALA A 125 14.42 12.22 14.76
CA ALA A 125 14.15 10.85 15.08
C ALA A 125 12.90 10.41 14.31
N VAL A 126 13.03 9.37 13.49
CA VAL A 126 11.95 8.95 12.59
C VAL A 126 11.81 7.43 12.58
N ILE A 127 10.56 6.96 12.51
CA ILE A 127 10.22 5.57 12.18
C ILE A 127 9.38 5.62 10.91
N GLU A 128 9.83 4.92 9.88
CA GLU A 128 9.17 4.79 8.61
C GLU A 128 8.69 3.36 8.42
N ILE A 129 7.46 3.22 7.92
CA ILE A 129 6.92 1.95 7.45
C ILE A 129 6.81 2.03 5.94
N THR A 130 7.40 1.05 5.26
CA THR A 130 7.25 0.87 3.82
C THR A 130 6.41 -0.37 3.53
N VAL A 131 5.41 -0.21 2.68
CA VAL A 131 4.57 -1.29 2.17
C VAL A 131 4.73 -1.42 0.67
N LYS A 132 4.62 -2.65 0.17
CA LYS A 132 4.48 -2.92 -1.26
C LYS A 132 3.01 -3.20 -1.56
N MET A 133 2.47 -2.56 -2.59
CA MET A 133 1.05 -2.59 -2.91
C MET A 133 0.79 -2.64 -4.42
N ASP A 134 -0.39 -3.11 -4.80
CA ASP A 134 -0.89 -3.01 -6.17
C ASP A 134 -1.52 -1.63 -6.47
N ALA A 135 -1.98 -1.41 -7.71
CA ALA A 135 -2.62 -0.17 -8.14
C ALA A 135 -3.93 0.19 -7.38
N ARG A 136 -4.52 -0.77 -6.65
CA ARG A 136 -5.73 -0.57 -5.83
C ARG A 136 -5.38 -0.23 -4.38
N GLY A 137 -4.10 -0.26 -4.02
CA GLY A 137 -3.63 -0.08 -2.64
C GLY A 137 -3.68 -1.37 -1.81
N ALA A 138 -3.93 -2.53 -2.43
CA ALA A 138 -3.86 -3.80 -1.71
C ALA A 138 -2.39 -4.11 -1.41
N ILE A 139 -2.07 -4.29 -0.13
CA ILE A 139 -0.71 -4.64 0.32
C ILE A 139 -0.42 -6.09 -0.05
N VAL A 140 0.66 -6.32 -0.80
CA VAL A 140 1.00 -7.63 -1.39
C VAL A 140 2.13 -8.36 -0.66
N GLU A 141 2.94 -7.65 0.12
CA GLU A 141 4.06 -8.19 0.89
C GLU A 141 4.06 -7.64 2.31
N GLU A 142 4.86 -8.26 3.18
CA GLU A 142 4.97 -7.82 4.56
C GLU A 142 5.60 -6.41 4.65
N PRO A 143 5.08 -5.54 5.53
CA PRO A 143 5.63 -4.22 5.74
C PRO A 143 7.06 -4.29 6.29
N THR A 144 7.91 -3.40 5.82
CA THR A 144 9.27 -3.21 6.33
C THR A 144 9.35 -1.95 7.17
N VAL A 145 10.02 -2.03 8.32
CA VAL A 145 10.28 -0.87 9.20
C VAL A 145 11.71 -0.42 9.01
N ARG A 146 11.91 0.89 8.85
CA ARG A 146 13.22 1.55 8.94
C ARG A 146 13.12 2.68 9.93
N ALA A 147 14.16 2.91 10.70
CA ALA A 147 14.15 3.97 11.69
C ALA A 147 15.53 4.60 11.78
N PHE A 148 15.56 5.91 12.03
CA PHE A 148 16.80 6.68 12.07
C PHE A 148 16.77 7.66 13.23
N TYR A 149 17.96 7.89 13.78
CA TYR A 149 18.26 9.02 14.62
C TYR A 149 19.36 9.83 13.92
N GLY A 150 19.13 11.13 13.77
CA GLY A 150 20.09 12.08 13.22
C GLY A 150 20.39 13.18 14.22
N ALA A 151 21.62 13.66 14.21
CA ALA A 151 22.02 14.88 14.90
C ALA A 151 22.86 15.77 13.98
N THR A 152 22.76 17.07 14.19
CA THR A 152 23.64 18.07 13.56
C THR A 152 24.03 19.12 14.58
N TRP A 153 25.26 19.62 14.48
CA TRP A 153 25.73 20.74 15.29
C TRP A 153 25.15 22.08 14.83
N ASP A 154 24.88 22.20 13.53
CA ASP A 154 24.35 23.41 12.91
C ASP A 154 23.47 23.01 11.71
N VAL A 155 22.16 23.19 11.83
CA VAL A 155 21.19 22.86 10.77
C VAL A 155 21.45 23.59 9.45
N CYS A 156 22.07 24.78 9.46
CA CYS A 156 22.35 25.57 8.26
C CYS A 156 23.64 25.14 7.55
N HIS A 157 24.68 24.80 8.30
CA HIS A 157 26.05 24.68 7.75
C HIS A 157 26.69 23.31 7.94
N SER A 158 26.11 22.45 8.79
CA SER A 158 26.64 21.11 9.07
C SER A 158 25.75 20.03 8.47
N GLY A 159 26.40 18.98 7.95
CA GLY A 159 25.70 17.76 7.56
C GLY A 159 25.07 17.07 8.77
N TRP A 160 24.00 16.32 8.51
CA TRP A 160 23.39 15.46 9.52
C TRP A 160 24.17 14.15 9.64
N ASP A 161 24.50 13.77 10.86
CA ASP A 161 25.04 12.44 11.19
C ASP A 161 23.89 11.52 11.57
N TYR A 162 23.54 10.59 10.67
CA TYR A 162 22.43 9.65 10.84
C TYR A 162 22.93 8.27 11.24
N THR A 163 22.31 7.72 12.28
CA THR A 163 22.44 6.33 12.72
C THR A 163 21.13 5.59 12.48
N GLU A 164 21.20 4.43 11.82
CA GLU A 164 20.04 3.54 11.66
C GLU A 164 19.73 2.82 12.98
N ILE A 165 18.46 2.81 13.34
CA ILE A 165 17.93 2.12 14.52
C ILE A 165 17.22 0.86 14.05
N PHE A 166 17.83 -0.30 14.29
CA PHE A 166 17.29 -1.57 13.82
C PHE A 166 16.12 -2.05 14.68
N TYR A 167 14.95 -2.15 14.05
CA TYR A 167 13.79 -2.83 14.60
C TYR A 167 13.68 -4.22 13.98
N SER A 168 13.70 -5.25 14.84
CA SER A 168 13.46 -6.63 14.43
C SER A 168 12.02 -7.04 14.74
N ARG A 169 11.46 -7.90 13.90
CA ARG A 169 10.16 -8.52 14.19
C ARG A 169 10.28 -9.41 15.43
N ARG A 170 9.24 -9.40 16.26
CA ARG A 170 9.10 -10.26 17.45
C ARG A 170 8.07 -11.36 17.22
#